data_AF-A0A3D3J200-F1
#
_entry.id   AF-A0A3D3J200-F1
#
_cell.length_a   1.000
_cell.length_b   1.000
_cell.length_c   1.000
_cell.angle_alpha   90.00
_cell.angle_beta   90.00
_cell.angle_gamma   90.00
#
_symmetry.space_group_name_H-M   'P 1'
#
loop_
_entity.id
_entity.type
_entity.pdbx_description
1 polymer ?
#
loop_
_entity_poly.entity_id
_entity_poly.type
_entity_poly.pdbx_seq_one_letter_code
_entity_poly.pdbx_strand_id
1 'polypeptide(L)'
;MEASLYGRQVIESLAGEFKQLYLCPGGEGQASYDDIVKRGRDVSEKSLSHFCMDEKDKLEYLDTPAGRVLCVTLNKRRDFVTFLQIMANRCEAVDIPDTQGASMIDGVINWTKIKAHKKEFLKAEADKGNLFPDWSAEFKRFTSDKRNYLDSVIALSAGPYNAVSAKRLGLEADEWTALSDRIRKYHECTHFVCRRLFPEKKDAVWDELVADAVGIYAAFGKYDPEMEKLFLGIEGDRYIGGRLENYIESYTKDAAGSGPDRADVLSGLAVKISGVIKAFDEMITKSMDADPFEIAFLLEESMNKLW
;
A
#
# COMPACT_ATOMS: atom_id res chain seq x y z
N MET A 1 14.11 3.45 16.40
CA MET A 1 14.13 3.98 15.03
C MET A 1 15.10 3.14 14.23
N GLU A 2 14.62 2.12 13.53
CA GLU A 2 15.39 1.66 12.37
C GLU A 2 15.32 2.77 11.32
N ALA A 3 16.49 3.18 10.82
CA ALA A 3 16.63 4.30 9.92
C ALA A 3 15.93 4.01 8.60
N SER A 4 15.21 4.99 8.05
CA SER A 4 14.80 4.96 6.64
C SER A 4 16.05 4.78 5.77
N LEU A 5 15.99 3.85 4.83
CA LEU A 5 17.07 3.59 3.88
C LEU A 5 16.78 4.35 2.59
N TYR A 6 17.78 5.01 2.06
CA TYR A 6 17.68 5.80 0.83
C TYR A 6 18.71 5.36 -0.20
N GLY A 7 18.40 5.63 -1.46
CA GLY A 7 19.29 5.47 -2.59
C GLY A 7 19.30 4.06 -3.16
N ARG A 8 20.28 3.79 -4.04
CA ARG A 8 20.31 2.57 -4.87
C ARG A 8 20.31 1.26 -4.09
N GLN A 9 20.81 1.29 -2.87
CA GLN A 9 20.85 0.17 -1.93
C GLN A 9 19.46 -0.29 -1.43
N VAL A 10 18.39 0.46 -1.69
CA VAL A 10 17.02 0.09 -1.28
C VAL A 10 16.60 -1.26 -1.83
N ILE A 11 16.77 -1.48 -3.14
CA ILE A 11 16.41 -2.75 -3.78
C ILE A 11 17.32 -3.88 -3.30
N GLU A 12 18.61 -3.62 -3.09
CA GLU A 12 19.56 -4.59 -2.57
C GLU A 12 19.19 -5.07 -1.17
N SER A 13 18.83 -4.13 -0.29
CA SER A 13 18.36 -4.42 1.07
C SER A 13 17.08 -5.26 1.04
N LEU A 14 16.10 -4.84 0.22
CA LEU A 14 14.86 -5.58 0.02
C LEU A 14 15.10 -6.99 -0.51
N ALA A 15 16.02 -7.17 -1.47
CA ALA A 15 16.33 -8.49 -2.03
C ALA A 15 17.02 -9.41 -1.02
N GLY A 16 17.72 -8.84 -0.04
CA GLY A 16 18.21 -9.57 1.14
C GLY A 16 17.08 -10.21 1.97
N GLU A 17 15.94 -9.51 2.08
CA GLU A 17 14.76 -9.98 2.81
C GLU A 17 13.83 -10.87 1.95
N PHE A 18 13.58 -10.42 0.73
CA PHE A 18 12.66 -11.00 -0.25
C PHE A 18 13.45 -11.49 -1.47
N LYS A 19 13.96 -12.71 -1.37
CA LYS A 19 14.86 -13.30 -2.39
C LYS A 19 14.25 -13.38 -3.79
N GLN A 20 12.93 -13.37 -3.91
CA GLN A 20 12.27 -13.31 -5.21
C GLN A 20 12.64 -12.07 -6.03
N LEU A 21 13.14 -10.99 -5.41
CA LEU A 21 13.61 -9.81 -6.12
C LEU A 21 14.83 -10.08 -7.01
N TYR A 22 15.59 -11.16 -6.77
CA TYR A 22 16.65 -11.60 -7.69
C TYR A 22 16.10 -12.30 -8.94
N LEU A 23 14.80 -12.61 -8.99
CA LEU A 23 14.19 -13.22 -10.16
C LEU A 23 13.83 -12.15 -11.19
N CYS A 24 14.26 -12.36 -12.43
CA CYS A 24 13.81 -11.55 -13.55
C CYS A 24 12.38 -11.95 -13.94
N PRO A 25 11.45 -11.01 -14.17
CA PRO A 25 10.11 -11.32 -14.67
C PRO A 25 10.12 -12.12 -15.98
N GLY A 26 9.22 -13.09 -16.09
CA GLY A 26 9.07 -14.00 -17.23
C GLY A 26 10.06 -15.17 -17.21
N GLY A 27 9.87 -16.11 -18.16
CA GLY A 27 10.80 -17.21 -18.43
C GLY A 27 11.23 -18.00 -17.19
N GLU A 28 12.54 -18.02 -16.92
CA GLU A 28 13.14 -18.76 -15.81
C GLU A 28 12.77 -18.23 -14.42
N GLY A 29 12.50 -16.93 -14.28
CA GLY A 29 12.11 -16.35 -12.99
C GLY A 29 10.75 -16.86 -12.54
N GLN A 30 9.79 -16.93 -13.45
CA GLN A 30 8.48 -17.52 -13.18
C GLN A 30 8.60 -19.02 -12.86
N ALA A 31 9.44 -19.76 -13.59
CA ALA A 31 9.69 -21.18 -13.33
C ALA A 31 10.30 -21.44 -11.94
N SER A 32 11.13 -20.53 -11.46
CA SER A 32 11.84 -20.65 -10.16
C SER A 32 11.06 -20.07 -8.98
N TYR A 33 9.98 -19.32 -9.23
CA TYR A 33 9.24 -18.57 -8.20
C TYR A 33 8.78 -19.44 -7.04
N ASP A 34 8.14 -20.58 -7.34
CA ASP A 34 7.58 -21.46 -6.31
C ASP A 34 8.67 -22.07 -5.41
N ASP A 35 9.84 -22.38 -5.99
CA ASP A 35 10.97 -22.91 -5.24
C ASP A 35 11.55 -21.90 -4.26
N ILE A 36 11.65 -20.63 -4.67
CA ILE A 36 12.21 -19.58 -3.84
C ILE A 36 11.18 -19.08 -2.82
N VAL A 37 9.96 -18.76 -3.25
CA VAL A 37 8.95 -18.12 -2.41
C VAL A 37 8.20 -19.12 -1.56
N LYS A 38 7.74 -20.25 -2.13
CA LYS A 38 6.94 -21.22 -1.37
C LYS A 38 7.79 -22.23 -0.62
N ARG A 39 8.97 -22.59 -1.15
CA ARG A 39 9.86 -23.62 -0.56
C ARG A 39 11.10 -23.05 0.12
N GLY A 40 11.38 -21.76 0.00
CA GLY A 40 12.48 -21.09 0.70
C GLY A 40 13.87 -21.46 0.20
N ARG A 41 13.97 -22.01 -1.02
CA ARG A 41 15.24 -22.31 -1.66
C ARG A 41 16.02 -21.01 -1.91
N ASP A 42 17.34 -21.13 -2.00
CA ASP A 42 18.16 -19.99 -2.39
C ASP A 42 18.10 -19.76 -3.89
N VAL A 43 18.41 -18.53 -4.30
CA VAL A 43 18.60 -18.18 -5.71
C VAL A 43 19.97 -18.68 -6.17
N SER A 44 20.05 -19.17 -7.41
CA SER A 44 21.31 -19.62 -8.02
C SER A 44 22.27 -18.45 -8.25
N GLU A 45 21.74 -17.31 -8.68
CA GLU A 45 22.47 -16.08 -8.93
C GLU A 45 21.79 -14.90 -8.24
N LYS A 46 22.57 -14.09 -7.52
CA LYS A 46 22.09 -12.88 -6.84
C LYS A 46 22.32 -11.66 -7.74
N SER A 47 21.62 -11.62 -8.86
CA SER A 47 21.66 -10.49 -9.80
C SER A 47 20.42 -9.60 -9.65
N LEU A 48 20.62 -8.29 -9.70
CA LEU A 48 19.56 -7.28 -9.71
C LEU A 48 19.61 -6.42 -10.98
N SER A 49 20.24 -6.92 -12.05
CA SER A 49 20.45 -6.17 -13.30
C SER A 49 19.16 -5.79 -14.04
N HIS A 50 18.03 -6.41 -13.69
CA HIS A 50 16.71 -6.03 -14.20
C HIS A 50 16.16 -4.74 -13.58
N PHE A 51 16.73 -4.30 -12.45
CA PHE A 51 16.45 -3.01 -11.83
C PHE A 51 17.47 -1.95 -12.25
N CYS A 52 17.01 -0.71 -12.44
CA CYS A 52 17.85 0.43 -12.72
C CYS A 52 18.44 1.04 -11.44
N MET A 53 17.65 1.04 -10.36
CA MET A 53 17.90 1.68 -9.07
C MET A 53 18.06 3.21 -9.20
N ASP A 54 17.71 3.95 -8.16
CA ASP A 54 17.84 5.42 -8.16
C ASP A 54 18.24 5.97 -6.79
N GLU A 55 18.93 7.12 -6.79
CA GLU A 55 19.34 7.80 -5.55
C GLU A 55 18.14 8.30 -4.73
N LYS A 56 16.96 8.45 -5.36
CA LYS A 56 15.73 8.86 -4.70
C LYS A 56 14.85 7.70 -4.27
N ASP A 57 15.28 6.44 -4.49
CA ASP A 57 14.57 5.29 -3.94
C ASP A 57 14.60 5.36 -2.41
N LYS A 58 13.52 4.89 -1.79
CA LYS A 58 13.33 5.00 -0.35
C LYS A 58 12.65 3.75 0.21
N LEU A 59 13.14 3.29 1.35
CA LEU A 59 12.55 2.22 2.15
C LEU A 59 12.30 2.73 3.57
N GLU A 60 11.06 2.57 4.02
CA GLU A 60 10.62 2.97 5.35
C GLU A 60 9.83 1.82 5.99
N TYR A 61 10.02 1.62 7.29
CA TYR A 61 9.11 0.81 8.07
C TYR A 61 8.25 1.73 8.93
N LEU A 62 6.93 1.59 8.78
CA LEU A 62 5.96 2.41 9.49
C LEU A 62 5.26 1.54 10.53
N ASP A 63 5.28 1.98 11.78
CA ASP A 63 4.43 1.43 12.82
C ASP A 63 3.05 2.05 12.67
N THR A 64 2.03 1.20 12.51
CA THR A 64 0.63 1.62 12.42
C THR A 64 -0.16 0.94 13.53
N PRO A 65 -1.37 1.42 13.86
CA PRO A 65 -2.25 0.74 14.80
C PRO A 65 -2.59 -0.71 14.41
N ALA A 66 -2.49 -1.05 13.12
CA ALA A 66 -2.76 -2.39 12.59
C ALA A 66 -1.51 -3.26 12.44
N GLY A 67 -0.38 -2.81 12.98
CA GLY A 67 0.93 -3.48 12.90
C GLY A 67 1.93 -2.74 12.01
N ARG A 68 3.15 -3.26 11.97
CA ARG A 68 4.25 -2.69 11.19
C ARG A 68 4.08 -3.01 9.71
N VAL A 69 4.23 -2.01 8.85
CA VAL A 69 4.16 -2.16 7.39
C VAL A 69 5.45 -1.66 6.74
N LEU A 70 5.88 -2.34 5.69
CA LEU A 70 7.03 -1.95 4.89
C LEU A 70 6.57 -1.09 3.72
N CYS A 71 7.09 0.13 3.61
CA CYS A 71 6.82 1.03 2.49
C CYS A 71 8.08 1.21 1.64
N VAL A 72 7.99 0.91 0.36
CA VAL A 72 9.05 1.17 -0.62
C VAL A 72 8.55 2.19 -1.65
N THR A 73 9.25 3.31 -1.79
CA THR A 73 9.06 4.25 -2.90
C THR A 73 10.15 4.02 -3.92
N LEU A 74 9.75 3.70 -5.16
CA LEU A 74 10.64 3.51 -6.30
C LEU A 74 10.50 4.71 -7.24
N ASN A 75 11.61 5.42 -7.45
CA ASN A 75 11.61 6.66 -8.23
C ASN A 75 11.53 6.39 -9.74
N LYS A 76 12.09 5.27 -10.20
CA LYS A 76 11.95 4.86 -11.61
C LYS A 76 10.69 4.04 -11.80
N ARG A 77 9.83 4.51 -12.70
CA ARG A 77 8.63 3.77 -13.12
C ARG A 77 8.93 2.33 -13.53
N ARG A 78 10.01 2.12 -14.28
CA ARG A 78 10.46 0.78 -14.68
C ARG A 78 10.68 -0.14 -13.47
N ASP A 79 11.34 0.35 -12.43
CA ASP A 79 11.64 -0.45 -11.23
C ASP A 79 10.36 -0.72 -10.44
N PHE A 80 9.43 0.23 -10.35
CA PHE A 80 8.11 0.00 -9.78
C PHE A 80 7.35 -1.12 -10.51
N VAL A 81 7.32 -1.07 -11.85
CA VAL A 81 6.67 -2.10 -12.67
C VAL A 81 7.33 -3.46 -12.45
N THR A 82 8.66 -3.54 -12.54
CA THR A 82 9.41 -4.78 -12.30
C THR A 82 9.17 -5.31 -10.89
N PHE A 83 9.14 -4.44 -9.88
CA PHE A 83 8.83 -4.82 -8.51
C PHE A 83 7.44 -5.44 -8.38
N LEU A 84 6.41 -4.84 -8.99
CA LEU A 84 5.05 -5.41 -8.97
C LEU A 84 4.94 -6.71 -9.75
N GLN A 85 5.62 -6.84 -10.89
CA GLN A 85 5.68 -8.10 -11.63
C GLN A 85 6.22 -9.23 -10.76
N ILE A 86 7.30 -8.96 -10.00
CA ILE A 86 7.91 -9.95 -9.10
C ILE A 86 7.03 -10.22 -7.88
N MET A 87 6.67 -9.16 -7.13
CA MET A 87 6.13 -9.27 -5.78
C MET A 87 4.62 -9.48 -5.75
N ALA A 88 3.87 -8.89 -6.69
CA ALA A 88 2.42 -9.02 -6.76
C ALA A 88 1.99 -10.08 -7.78
N ASN A 89 2.70 -10.18 -8.92
CA ASN A 89 2.31 -11.02 -10.05
C ASN A 89 3.20 -12.26 -10.22
N ARG A 90 3.91 -12.70 -9.18
CA ARG A 90 4.65 -13.97 -9.15
C ARG A 90 5.69 -14.12 -10.27
N CYS A 91 6.41 -13.04 -10.55
CA CYS A 91 7.36 -12.92 -11.66
C CYS A 91 6.72 -13.08 -13.05
N GLU A 92 5.42 -12.87 -13.21
CA GLU A 92 4.81 -12.78 -14.53
C GLU A 92 5.07 -11.40 -15.13
N ALA A 93 5.48 -11.35 -16.40
CA ALA A 93 5.74 -10.11 -17.14
C ALA A 93 4.44 -9.45 -17.64
N VAL A 94 3.51 -9.23 -16.72
CA VAL A 94 2.22 -8.57 -17.02
C VAL A 94 2.41 -7.07 -17.19
N ASP A 95 1.59 -6.47 -18.05
CA ASP A 95 1.55 -5.02 -18.21
C ASP A 95 0.92 -4.38 -16.97
N ILE A 96 1.63 -3.42 -16.38
CA ILE A 96 1.15 -2.65 -15.22
C ILE A 96 0.69 -1.27 -15.72
N PRO A 97 -0.59 -0.90 -15.57
CA PRO A 97 -1.14 0.35 -16.10
C PRO A 97 -0.36 1.57 -15.61
N ASP A 98 -0.08 2.54 -16.50
CA ASP A 98 0.63 3.78 -16.16
C ASP A 98 -0.08 4.62 -15.10
N THR A 99 -1.39 4.44 -14.95
CA THR A 99 -2.21 5.08 -13.93
C THR A 99 -2.02 4.47 -12.54
N GLN A 100 -1.48 3.25 -12.43
CA GLN A 100 -1.25 2.59 -11.15
C GLN A 100 -0.01 3.17 -10.46
N GLY A 101 -0.21 4.05 -9.48
CA GLY A 101 0.86 4.69 -8.71
C GLY A 101 1.26 3.99 -7.42
N ALA A 102 0.47 3.01 -6.96
CA ALA A 102 0.70 2.30 -5.71
C ALA A 102 0.15 0.86 -5.76
N SER A 103 0.62 0.02 -4.84
CA SER A 103 0.05 -1.29 -4.59
C SER A 103 0.36 -1.75 -3.16
N MET A 104 -0.65 -2.16 -2.42
CA MET A 104 -0.48 -2.96 -1.22
C MET A 104 -0.43 -4.45 -1.56
N ILE A 105 0.68 -5.09 -1.22
CA ILE A 105 0.95 -6.51 -1.44
C ILE A 105 0.92 -7.19 -0.08
N ASP A 106 -0.15 -7.95 0.18
CA ASP A 106 -0.33 -8.66 1.44
C ASP A 106 0.12 -10.12 1.34
N GLY A 107 0.55 -10.70 2.48
CA GLY A 107 0.88 -12.12 2.55
C GLY A 107 2.22 -12.48 1.91
N VAL A 108 3.19 -11.57 1.88
CA VAL A 108 4.53 -11.82 1.36
C VAL A 108 5.29 -12.73 2.33
N ILE A 109 5.69 -13.92 1.89
CA ILE A 109 6.45 -14.86 2.72
C ILE A 109 7.86 -14.30 2.99
N ASN A 110 8.15 -14.02 4.25
CA ASN A 110 9.46 -13.59 4.72
C ASN A 110 10.26 -14.79 5.26
N TRP A 111 11.06 -15.39 4.38
CA TRP A 111 11.96 -16.49 4.76
C TRP A 111 13.08 -16.07 5.70
N THR A 112 13.41 -14.78 5.79
CA THR A 112 14.40 -14.26 6.73
C THR A 112 13.89 -14.40 8.16
N LYS A 113 12.61 -14.09 8.44
CA LYS A 113 11.96 -14.35 9.74
C LYS A 113 11.98 -15.84 10.10
N ILE A 114 11.61 -16.71 9.15
CA ILE A 114 11.62 -18.17 9.37
C ILE A 114 13.04 -18.67 9.70
N LYS A 115 14.06 -18.20 8.98
CA LYS A 115 15.46 -18.60 9.18
C LYS A 115 16.03 -18.07 10.50
N ALA A 116 15.69 -16.83 10.87
CA ALA A 116 16.05 -16.26 12.16
C ALA A 116 15.45 -17.08 13.31
N HIS A 117 14.15 -17.35 13.25
CA HIS A 117 13.45 -18.19 14.24
C HIS A 117 14.05 -19.59 14.34
N LYS A 118 14.36 -20.23 13.20
CA LYS A 118 15.04 -21.53 13.17
C LYS A 118 16.37 -21.48 13.93
N LYS A 119 17.18 -20.45 13.69
CA LYS A 119 18.49 -20.29 14.35
C LYS A 119 18.33 -20.11 15.86
N GLU A 120 17.36 -19.30 16.30
CA GLU A 120 17.07 -19.07 17.70
C GLU A 120 16.56 -20.32 18.41
N PHE A 121 15.62 -21.04 17.79
CA PHE A 121 15.10 -22.31 18.31
C PHE A 121 16.21 -23.35 18.48
N LEU A 122 17.03 -23.57 17.45
CA LEU A 122 18.11 -24.56 17.51
C LEU A 122 19.13 -24.21 18.59
N LYS A 123 19.44 -22.92 18.78
CA LYS A 123 20.31 -22.45 19.85
C LYS A 123 19.69 -22.72 21.23
N ALA A 124 18.43 -22.35 21.43
CA ALA A 124 17.74 -22.54 22.70
C ALA A 124 17.59 -24.02 23.09
N GLU A 125 17.43 -24.92 22.12
CA GLU A 125 17.39 -26.36 22.37
C GLU A 125 18.77 -26.95 22.68
N ALA A 126 19.81 -26.48 22.00
CA ALA A 126 21.19 -26.85 22.32
C ALA A 126 21.58 -26.42 23.75
N ASP A 127 21.17 -25.22 24.18
CA ASP A 127 21.40 -24.72 25.54
C ASP A 127 20.70 -25.56 26.62
N LYS A 128 19.62 -26.28 26.26
CA LYS A 128 18.93 -27.26 27.13
C LYS A 128 19.53 -28.67 27.06
N GLY A 129 20.57 -28.89 26.25
CA GLY A 129 21.19 -30.19 26.02
C GLY A 129 20.45 -31.08 25.01
N ASN A 130 19.47 -30.55 24.27
CA ASN A 130 18.80 -31.29 23.20
C ASN A 130 19.62 -31.22 21.90
N LEU A 131 20.26 -32.33 21.55
CA LEU A 131 21.09 -32.44 20.34
C LEU A 131 20.30 -32.73 19.06
N PHE A 132 19.03 -33.14 19.17
CA PHE A 132 18.17 -33.50 18.05
C PHE A 132 16.80 -32.80 18.13
N PRO A 133 16.78 -31.46 18.08
CA PRO A 133 15.53 -30.70 18.15
C PRO A 133 14.65 -30.94 16.91
N ASP A 134 13.35 -31.15 17.14
CA ASP A 134 12.36 -31.37 16.07
C ASP A 134 11.94 -30.05 15.43
N TRP A 135 12.73 -29.62 14.45
CA TRP A 135 12.41 -28.44 13.64
C TRP A 135 11.08 -28.59 12.87
N SER A 136 10.67 -29.80 12.48
CA SER A 136 9.44 -29.96 11.70
C SER A 136 8.21 -29.64 12.54
N ALA A 137 8.16 -30.11 13.78
CA ALA A 137 7.10 -29.76 14.72
C ALA A 137 7.13 -28.25 15.05
N GLU A 138 8.31 -27.69 15.31
CA GLU A 138 8.46 -26.28 15.62
C GLU A 138 8.08 -25.37 14.44
N PHE A 139 8.48 -25.74 13.22
CA PHE A 139 8.11 -25.00 12.01
C PHE A 139 6.59 -24.96 11.84
N LYS A 140 5.90 -26.09 12.03
CA LYS A 140 4.44 -26.16 12.00
C LYS A 140 3.80 -25.28 13.08
N ARG A 141 4.36 -25.25 14.29
CA ARG A 141 3.91 -24.38 15.38
C ARG A 141 4.11 -22.90 15.03
N PHE A 142 5.31 -22.52 14.59
CA PHE A 142 5.66 -21.14 14.22
C PHE A 142 4.79 -20.62 13.08
N THR A 143 4.62 -21.42 12.02
CA THR A 143 3.83 -21.03 10.83
C THR A 143 2.31 -21.17 11.00
N SER A 144 1.84 -21.66 12.16
CA SER A 144 0.40 -21.67 12.48
C SER A 144 -0.17 -20.27 12.65
N ASP A 145 0.67 -19.31 13.04
CA ASP A 145 0.36 -17.88 13.02
C ASP A 145 1.03 -17.21 11.83
N LYS A 146 0.22 -16.72 10.88
CA LYS A 146 0.69 -16.04 9.68
C LYS A 146 1.53 -14.80 10.00
N ARG A 147 1.26 -14.11 11.11
CA ARG A 147 1.98 -12.88 11.51
C ARG A 147 3.46 -13.13 11.81
N ASN A 148 3.83 -14.38 12.07
CA ASN A 148 5.21 -14.76 12.34
C ASN A 148 6.11 -14.73 11.09
N TYR A 149 5.54 -14.83 9.89
CA TYR A 149 6.33 -15.00 8.67
C TYR A 149 5.74 -14.35 7.42
N LEU A 150 4.52 -13.84 7.46
CA LEU A 150 3.95 -13.05 6.37
C LEU A 150 4.10 -11.56 6.68
N ASP A 151 4.55 -10.81 5.69
CA ASP A 151 4.63 -9.36 5.71
C ASP A 151 3.65 -8.75 4.71
N SER A 152 3.35 -7.47 4.95
CA SER A 152 2.68 -6.62 3.98
C SER A 152 3.65 -5.56 3.50
N VAL A 153 3.68 -5.36 2.19
CA VAL A 153 4.54 -4.39 1.53
C VAL A 153 3.66 -3.42 0.77
N ILE A 154 3.84 -2.12 1.03
CA ILE A 154 3.26 -1.04 0.24
C ILE A 154 4.34 -0.59 -0.74
N ALA A 155 4.10 -0.79 -2.02
CA ALA A 155 4.95 -0.28 -3.10
C ALA A 155 4.36 1.01 -3.66
N LEU A 156 5.18 2.05 -3.76
CA LEU A 156 4.81 3.38 -4.25
C LEU A 156 5.69 3.74 -5.45
N SER A 157 5.08 4.28 -6.50
CA SER A 157 5.78 4.95 -7.58
C SER A 157 5.92 6.43 -7.26
N ALA A 158 7.10 7.02 -7.49
CA ALA A 158 7.24 8.47 -7.42
C ALA A 158 6.45 9.15 -8.54
N GLY A 159 5.97 10.38 -8.27
CA GLY A 159 5.23 11.21 -9.22
C GLY A 159 4.06 11.95 -8.59
N PRO A 160 3.48 12.92 -9.33
CA PRO A 160 2.36 13.72 -8.86
C PRO A 160 1.17 12.84 -8.47
N TYR A 161 0.55 13.14 -7.33
CA TYR A 161 -0.63 12.43 -6.88
C TYR A 161 -1.79 12.66 -7.85
N ASN A 162 -2.45 11.58 -8.24
CA ASN A 162 -3.56 11.58 -9.20
C ASN A 162 -3.27 12.34 -10.52
N ALA A 163 -2.01 12.33 -10.98
CA ALA A 163 -1.54 13.06 -12.16
C ALA A 163 -1.85 14.59 -12.15
N VAL A 164 -2.18 15.16 -10.99
CA VAL A 164 -2.41 16.60 -10.83
C VAL A 164 -1.08 17.33 -10.95
N SER A 165 -0.99 18.34 -11.82
CA SER A 165 0.24 19.12 -11.96
C SER A 165 0.41 20.09 -10.79
N ALA A 166 1.67 20.34 -10.40
CA ALA A 166 2.00 21.31 -9.34
C ALA A 166 1.45 22.72 -9.64
N LYS A 167 1.48 23.12 -10.92
CA LYS A 167 0.89 24.38 -11.42
C LYS A 167 -0.60 24.52 -11.08
N ARG A 168 -1.38 23.42 -11.13
CA ARG A 168 -2.80 23.44 -10.80
C ARG A 168 -3.06 23.74 -9.31
N LEU A 169 -2.09 23.41 -8.46
CA LEU A 169 -2.14 23.65 -7.02
C LEU A 169 -1.38 24.92 -6.60
N GLY A 170 -0.73 25.62 -7.53
CA GLY A 170 0.11 26.78 -7.22
C GLY A 170 1.38 26.43 -6.44
N LEU A 171 1.86 25.19 -6.56
CA LEU A 171 3.04 24.67 -5.88
C LEU A 171 4.22 24.49 -6.84
N GLU A 172 5.43 24.42 -6.29
CA GLU A 172 6.62 24.02 -7.04
C GLU A 172 6.63 22.51 -7.32
N ALA A 173 7.25 22.10 -8.43
CA ALA A 173 7.20 20.70 -8.88
C ALA A 173 7.85 19.71 -7.90
N ASP A 174 8.98 20.07 -7.32
CA ASP A 174 9.70 19.24 -6.34
C ASP A 174 8.94 19.17 -5.01
N GLU A 175 8.37 20.30 -4.57
CA GLU A 175 7.51 20.35 -3.38
C GLU A 175 6.28 19.45 -3.56
N TRP A 176 5.59 19.57 -4.69
CA TRP A 176 4.42 18.76 -4.97
C TRP A 176 4.76 17.28 -5.09
N THR A 177 5.94 16.92 -5.61
CA THR A 177 6.40 15.53 -5.68
C THR A 177 6.59 14.95 -4.27
N ALA A 178 7.20 15.72 -3.36
CA ALA A 178 7.39 15.29 -1.98
C ALA A 178 6.06 15.16 -1.22
N LEU A 179 5.15 16.11 -1.39
CA LEU A 179 3.79 16.06 -0.82
C LEU A 179 3.01 14.87 -1.40
N SER A 180 3.09 14.63 -2.71
CA SER A 180 2.43 13.52 -3.38
C SER A 180 2.88 12.16 -2.87
N ASP A 181 4.18 11.98 -2.63
CA ASP A 181 4.72 10.76 -2.01
C ASP A 181 4.13 10.56 -0.60
N ARG A 182 4.04 11.63 0.18
CA ARG A 182 3.46 11.59 1.53
C ARG A 182 1.96 11.28 1.52
N ILE A 183 1.17 11.94 0.65
CA ILE A 183 -0.25 11.64 0.46
C ILE A 183 -0.42 10.15 0.13
N ARG A 184 0.27 9.68 -0.91
CA ARG A 184 0.15 8.29 -1.38
C ARG A 184 0.54 7.29 -0.31
N LYS A 185 1.62 7.55 0.43
CA LYS A 185 2.06 6.69 1.53
C LYS A 185 0.98 6.53 2.60
N TYR A 186 0.42 7.64 3.08
CA TYR A 186 -0.60 7.60 4.12
C TYR A 186 -1.95 7.10 3.59
N HIS A 187 -2.30 7.38 2.34
CA HIS A 187 -3.47 6.80 1.66
C HIS A 187 -3.42 5.26 1.68
N GLU A 188 -2.32 4.66 1.22
CA GLU A 188 -2.15 3.19 1.25
C GLU A 188 -2.06 2.63 2.68
N CYS A 189 -1.43 3.37 3.61
CA CYS A 189 -1.40 2.96 5.01
C CYS A 189 -2.80 2.98 5.63
N THR A 190 -3.66 3.93 5.26
CA THR A 190 -5.06 3.98 5.69
C THR A 190 -5.80 2.74 5.20
N HIS A 191 -5.66 2.35 3.93
CA HIS A 191 -6.21 1.08 3.44
C HIS A 191 -5.68 -0.13 4.23
N PHE A 192 -4.37 -0.17 4.52
CA PHE A 192 -3.77 -1.23 5.33
C PHE A 192 -4.40 -1.32 6.73
N VAL A 193 -4.60 -0.17 7.39
CA VAL A 193 -5.15 -0.06 8.73
C VAL A 193 -6.65 -0.42 8.74
N CYS A 194 -7.45 0.22 7.89
CA CYS A 194 -8.90 0.04 7.87
C CYS A 194 -9.28 -1.40 7.52
N ARG A 195 -8.63 -2.02 6.53
CA ARG A 195 -8.90 -3.43 6.15
C ARG A 195 -8.65 -4.42 7.29
N ARG A 196 -7.75 -4.10 8.22
CA ARG A 196 -7.40 -4.96 9.37
C ARG A 196 -8.28 -4.71 10.59
N LEU A 197 -8.62 -3.45 10.85
CA LEU A 197 -9.33 -3.05 12.07
C LEU A 197 -10.85 -2.93 11.89
N PHE A 198 -11.31 -2.67 10.66
CA PHE A 198 -12.73 -2.56 10.30
C PHE A 198 -13.08 -3.46 9.09
N PRO A 199 -12.75 -4.77 9.11
CA PRO A 199 -12.91 -5.66 7.94
C PRO A 199 -14.37 -5.80 7.46
N GLU A 200 -15.35 -5.44 8.27
CA GLU A 200 -16.78 -5.43 7.97
C GLU A 200 -17.26 -4.16 7.25
N LYS A 201 -16.53 -3.05 7.36
CA LYS A 201 -16.84 -1.78 6.68
C LYS A 201 -16.24 -1.82 5.30
N LYS A 202 -17.07 -2.13 4.31
CA LYS A 202 -16.65 -2.27 2.91
C LYS A 202 -17.51 -1.39 2.04
N ASP A 203 -16.97 -0.24 1.67
CA ASP A 203 -17.56 0.58 0.62
C ASP A 203 -16.43 1.28 -0.14
N ALA A 204 -16.28 0.95 -1.42
CA ALA A 204 -15.15 1.41 -2.21
C ALA A 204 -15.04 2.94 -2.31
N VAL A 205 -16.18 3.66 -2.29
CA VAL A 205 -16.14 5.13 -2.33
C VAL A 205 -15.75 5.66 -0.96
N TRP A 206 -16.37 5.16 0.11
CA TRP A 206 -16.02 5.56 1.47
C TRP A 206 -14.55 5.33 1.81
N ASP A 207 -14.04 4.13 1.50
CA ASP A 207 -12.65 3.74 1.76
C ASP A 207 -11.66 4.72 1.12
N GLU A 208 -11.97 5.21 -0.09
CA GLU A 208 -11.14 6.17 -0.82
C GLU A 208 -11.26 7.59 -0.25
N LEU A 209 -12.46 8.01 0.19
CA LEU A 209 -12.64 9.31 0.87
C LEU A 209 -11.79 9.36 2.15
N VAL A 210 -11.87 8.31 2.98
CA VAL A 210 -11.10 8.24 4.23
C VAL A 210 -9.60 8.23 3.92
N ALA A 211 -9.16 7.45 2.93
CA ALA A 211 -7.75 7.36 2.56
C ALA A 211 -7.19 8.67 1.96
N ASP A 212 -7.93 9.36 1.08
CA ASP A 212 -7.55 10.66 0.54
C ASP A 212 -7.52 11.74 1.65
N ALA A 213 -8.52 11.79 2.53
CA ALA A 213 -8.56 12.75 3.63
C ALA A 213 -7.36 12.59 4.58
N VAL A 214 -7.05 11.35 4.98
CA VAL A 214 -5.88 11.05 5.84
C VAL A 214 -4.58 11.36 5.11
N GLY A 215 -4.48 11.04 3.81
CA GLY A 215 -3.31 11.34 2.99
C GLY A 215 -3.03 12.84 2.89
N ILE A 216 -4.07 13.64 2.61
CA ILE A 216 -4.01 15.11 2.55
C ILE A 216 -3.61 15.66 3.92
N TYR A 217 -4.32 15.26 4.98
CA TYR A 217 -4.02 15.72 6.34
C TYR A 217 -2.58 15.39 6.75
N ALA A 218 -2.11 14.17 6.49
CA ALA A 218 -0.75 13.77 6.81
C ALA A 218 0.29 14.61 6.07
N ALA A 219 0.04 14.97 4.80
CA ALA A 219 0.96 15.73 3.96
C ALA A 219 1.03 17.22 4.31
N PHE A 220 -0.12 17.84 4.60
CA PHE A 220 -0.22 19.29 4.79
C PHE A 220 -0.36 19.72 6.26
N GLY A 221 -0.58 18.78 7.18
CA GLY A 221 -0.92 19.07 8.58
C GLY A 221 -2.32 19.63 8.77
N LYS A 222 -3.11 19.71 7.69
CA LYS A 222 -4.50 20.14 7.66
C LYS A 222 -5.22 19.44 6.52
N TYR A 223 -6.52 19.29 6.67
CA TYR A 223 -7.37 18.79 5.60
C TYR A 223 -7.73 19.92 4.62
N ASP A 224 -7.79 19.60 3.33
CA ASP A 224 -8.21 20.51 2.27
C ASP A 224 -9.36 19.85 1.48
N PRO A 225 -10.63 20.25 1.74
CA PRO A 225 -11.79 19.64 1.09
C PRO A 225 -11.83 19.87 -0.42
N GLU A 226 -11.29 20.99 -0.90
CA GLU A 226 -11.27 21.31 -2.33
C GLU A 226 -10.21 20.49 -3.06
N MET A 227 -9.10 20.16 -2.37
CA MET A 227 -8.09 19.24 -2.89
C MET A 227 -8.63 17.82 -3.05
N GLU A 228 -9.41 17.32 -2.09
CA GLU A 228 -10.03 15.98 -2.22
C GLU A 228 -11.06 15.94 -3.35
N LYS A 229 -11.95 16.94 -3.43
CA LYS A 229 -12.90 17.07 -4.55
C LYS A 229 -12.19 17.09 -5.90
N LEU A 230 -11.09 17.86 -5.98
CA LEU A 230 -10.23 17.91 -7.15
C LEU A 230 -9.71 16.52 -7.53
N PHE A 231 -9.29 15.69 -6.57
CA PHE A 231 -8.82 14.34 -6.87
C PHE A 231 -9.92 13.41 -7.36
N LEU A 232 -11.11 13.54 -6.79
CA LEU A 232 -12.28 12.74 -7.19
C LEU A 232 -12.90 13.19 -8.52
N GLY A 233 -12.52 14.37 -9.01
CA GLY A 233 -13.09 14.96 -10.23
C GLY A 233 -14.44 15.63 -9.97
N ILE A 234 -14.57 16.30 -8.82
CA ILE A 234 -15.78 17.00 -8.40
C ILE A 234 -15.51 18.50 -8.41
N GLU A 235 -16.41 19.28 -9.03
CA GLU A 235 -16.41 20.74 -9.00
C GLU A 235 -17.77 21.26 -8.52
N GLY A 236 -17.77 21.96 -7.37
CA GLY A 236 -19.00 22.21 -6.62
C GLY A 236 -19.60 20.87 -6.19
N ASP A 237 -20.82 20.57 -6.67
CA ASP A 237 -21.52 19.29 -6.44
C ASP A 237 -21.65 18.45 -7.72
N ARG A 238 -20.82 18.72 -8.74
CA ARG A 238 -20.90 18.07 -10.05
C ARG A 238 -19.66 17.24 -10.34
N TYR A 239 -19.86 16.03 -10.86
CA TYR A 239 -18.79 15.23 -11.42
C TYR A 239 -18.36 15.78 -12.79
N ILE A 240 -17.05 15.98 -12.96
CA ILE A 240 -16.43 16.55 -14.18
C ILE A 240 -15.39 15.62 -14.81
N GLY A 241 -15.25 14.39 -14.30
CA GLY A 241 -14.20 13.45 -14.70
C GLY A 241 -13.06 13.40 -13.69
N GLY A 242 -12.70 12.19 -13.25
CA GLY A 242 -11.66 11.96 -12.24
C GLY A 242 -11.69 10.55 -11.69
N ARG A 243 -11.08 10.35 -10.51
CA ARG A 243 -10.94 9.01 -9.92
C ARG A 243 -12.25 8.38 -9.45
N LEU A 244 -13.29 9.17 -9.15
CA LEU A 244 -14.54 8.65 -8.59
C LEU A 244 -15.11 7.50 -9.43
N GLU A 245 -15.02 7.60 -10.75
CA GLU A 245 -15.57 6.61 -11.68
C GLU A 245 -14.94 5.22 -11.59
N ASN A 246 -13.76 5.10 -10.97
CA ASN A 246 -13.09 3.83 -10.72
C ASN A 246 -13.71 3.04 -9.57
N TYR A 247 -14.56 3.68 -8.74
CA TYR A 247 -15.07 3.11 -7.49
C TYR A 247 -16.58 2.84 -7.51
N ILE A 248 -17.25 3.12 -8.63
CA ILE A 248 -18.72 3.04 -8.72
C ILE A 248 -19.26 1.68 -9.21
N GLU A 249 -18.40 0.67 -9.38
CA GLU A 249 -18.85 -0.61 -9.95
C GLU A 249 -19.96 -1.25 -9.11
N SER A 250 -19.85 -1.21 -7.78
CA SER A 250 -20.87 -1.70 -6.85
C SER A 250 -22.19 -0.92 -6.90
N TYR A 251 -22.18 0.28 -7.46
CA TYR A 251 -23.35 1.17 -7.57
C TYR A 251 -24.06 1.06 -8.92
N THR A 252 -23.40 0.49 -9.92
CA THR A 252 -23.87 0.45 -11.32
C THR A 252 -24.29 -0.94 -11.79
N LYS A 253 -24.04 -1.97 -10.99
CA LYS A 253 -24.39 -3.35 -11.31
C LYS A 253 -25.05 -4.02 -10.10
N ASP A 254 -26.30 -4.46 -10.26
CA ASP A 254 -26.90 -5.45 -9.38
C ASP A 254 -26.46 -6.87 -9.77
N ALA A 255 -26.91 -7.87 -9.01
CA ALA A 255 -26.60 -9.27 -9.27
C ALA A 255 -27.09 -9.79 -10.65
N ALA A 256 -28.01 -9.08 -11.30
CA ALA A 256 -28.54 -9.40 -12.62
C ALA A 256 -27.89 -8.57 -13.74
N GLY A 257 -26.93 -7.68 -13.42
CA GLY A 257 -26.27 -6.80 -14.38
C GLY A 257 -27.15 -5.63 -14.83
N SER A 258 -28.31 -5.42 -14.21
CA SER A 258 -29.11 -4.20 -14.33
C SER A 258 -28.66 -3.18 -13.30
N GLY A 259 -28.74 -1.90 -13.63
CA GLY A 259 -28.36 -0.85 -12.69
C GLY A 259 -28.78 0.52 -13.17
N PRO A 260 -28.76 1.52 -12.27
CA PRO A 260 -28.96 2.91 -12.66
C PRO A 260 -27.92 3.36 -13.69
N ASP A 261 -28.27 4.38 -14.47
CA ASP A 261 -27.34 4.95 -15.45
C ASP A 261 -26.06 5.45 -14.74
N ARG A 262 -24.91 5.18 -15.36
CA ARG A 262 -23.60 5.51 -14.78
C ARG A 262 -23.46 7.01 -14.50
N ALA A 263 -23.98 7.86 -15.37
CA ALA A 263 -23.92 9.31 -15.20
C ALA A 263 -24.80 9.77 -14.04
N ASP A 264 -25.98 9.17 -13.88
CA ASP A 264 -26.88 9.45 -12.75
C ASP A 264 -26.25 9.05 -11.41
N VAL A 265 -25.59 7.88 -11.36
CA VAL A 265 -24.84 7.43 -10.18
C VAL A 265 -23.73 8.42 -9.82
N LEU A 266 -22.91 8.81 -10.79
CA LEU A 266 -21.82 9.77 -10.58
C LEU A 266 -22.32 11.13 -10.09
N SER A 267 -23.41 11.62 -10.67
CA SER A 267 -24.04 12.88 -10.27
C SER A 267 -24.57 12.80 -8.83
N GLY A 268 -25.29 11.73 -8.49
CA GLY A 268 -25.81 11.51 -7.13
C GLY A 268 -24.69 11.36 -6.10
N LEU A 269 -23.63 10.62 -6.44
CA LEU A 269 -22.46 10.47 -5.58
C LEU A 269 -21.70 11.79 -5.41
N ALA A 270 -21.54 12.62 -6.45
CA ALA A 270 -20.86 13.91 -6.33
C ALA A 270 -21.54 14.84 -5.30
N VAL A 271 -22.88 14.86 -5.27
CA VAL A 271 -23.65 15.61 -4.27
C VAL A 271 -23.44 15.01 -2.87
N LYS A 272 -23.58 13.68 -2.73
CA LYS A 272 -23.40 12.99 -1.44
C LYS A 272 -21.99 13.21 -0.87
N ILE A 273 -20.97 12.98 -1.69
CA ILE A 273 -19.55 13.14 -1.36
C ILE A 273 -19.27 14.58 -0.93
N SER A 274 -19.81 15.59 -1.61
CA SER A 274 -19.60 17.00 -1.22
C SER A 274 -20.13 17.30 0.18
N GLY A 275 -21.25 16.67 0.57
CA GLY A 275 -21.76 16.70 1.95
C GLY A 275 -20.85 16.01 2.95
N VAL A 276 -20.31 14.84 2.61
CA VAL A 276 -19.37 14.07 3.46
C VAL A 276 -18.06 14.82 3.65
N ILE A 277 -17.45 15.34 2.58
CA ILE A 277 -16.22 16.13 2.61
C ILE A 277 -16.37 17.35 3.51
N LYS A 278 -17.53 18.02 3.48
CA LYS A 278 -17.82 19.12 4.41
C LYS A 278 -17.85 18.65 5.87
N ALA A 279 -18.46 17.50 6.14
CA ALA A 279 -18.47 16.92 7.48
C ALA A 279 -17.06 16.50 7.94
N PHE A 280 -16.24 15.96 7.04
CA PHE A 280 -14.83 15.63 7.31
C PHE A 280 -14.04 16.87 7.71
N ASP A 281 -14.20 17.97 6.98
CA ASP A 281 -13.55 19.25 7.31
C ASP A 281 -13.90 19.74 8.72
N GLU A 282 -15.18 19.71 9.09
CA GLU A 282 -15.62 20.07 10.44
C GLU A 282 -15.07 19.14 11.53
N MET A 283 -14.94 17.84 11.25
CA MET A 283 -14.45 16.83 12.19
C MET A 283 -12.93 16.94 12.37
N ILE A 284 -12.17 17.01 11.28
CA ILE A 284 -10.71 17.08 11.30
C ILE A 284 -10.24 18.40 11.91
N THR A 285 -10.93 19.51 11.60
CA THR A 285 -10.62 20.83 12.21
C THR A 285 -10.79 20.84 13.73
N LYS A 286 -11.68 20.00 14.29
CA LYS A 286 -11.84 19.88 15.75
C LYS A 286 -10.79 18.97 16.40
N SER A 287 -10.07 18.21 15.59
CA SER A 287 -9.05 17.25 15.99
C SER A 287 -7.67 17.71 15.50
N MET A 288 -7.43 19.02 15.45
CA MET A 288 -6.12 19.57 15.13
C MET A 288 -5.08 18.97 16.08
N ASP A 289 -3.94 18.57 15.51
CA ASP A 289 -2.82 17.88 16.17
C ASP A 289 -2.99 16.36 16.38
N ALA A 290 -4.10 15.76 15.96
CA ALA A 290 -4.25 14.31 15.98
C ALA A 290 -3.28 13.63 15.01
N ASP A 291 -2.86 12.39 15.34
CA ASP A 291 -2.09 11.55 14.42
C ASP A 291 -2.94 11.18 13.19
N PRO A 292 -2.36 11.04 11.98
CA PRO A 292 -3.11 10.65 10.79
C PRO A 292 -3.99 9.39 10.95
N PHE A 293 -3.56 8.40 11.75
CA PHE A 293 -4.35 7.20 11.99
C PHE A 293 -5.49 7.42 13.01
N GLU A 294 -5.36 8.39 13.91
CA GLU A 294 -6.48 8.82 14.77
C GLU A 294 -7.56 9.51 13.92
N ILE A 295 -7.16 10.29 12.90
CA ILE A 295 -8.09 10.82 11.90
C ILE A 295 -8.78 9.68 11.15
N ALA A 296 -8.04 8.65 10.70
CA ALA A 296 -8.64 7.49 10.04
C ALA A 296 -9.74 6.85 10.91
N PHE A 297 -9.48 6.64 12.21
CA PHE A 297 -10.47 6.09 13.14
C PHE A 297 -11.68 6.98 13.34
N LEU A 298 -11.45 8.28 13.55
CA LEU A 298 -12.51 9.27 13.68
C LEU A 298 -13.46 9.25 12.48
N LEU A 299 -12.90 9.21 11.26
CA LEU A 299 -13.69 9.15 10.05
C LEU A 299 -14.42 7.80 9.96
N GLU A 300 -13.73 6.66 10.11
CA GLU A 300 -14.36 5.33 10.06
C GLU A 300 -15.50 5.14 11.05
N GLU A 301 -15.38 5.63 12.28
CA GLU A 301 -16.45 5.57 13.29
C GLU A 301 -17.69 6.38 12.89
N SER A 302 -17.51 7.39 12.03
CA SER A 302 -18.60 8.24 11.53
C SER A 302 -19.35 7.67 10.32
N MET A 303 -18.89 6.57 9.72
CA MET A 303 -19.46 5.98 8.50
C MET A 303 -20.97 5.81 8.58
N ASN A 304 -21.50 5.13 9.61
CA ASN A 304 -22.95 4.86 9.74
C ASN A 304 -23.82 6.12 9.82
N LYS A 305 -23.23 7.27 10.15
CA LYS A 305 -23.94 8.56 10.25
C LYS A 305 -23.84 9.34 8.94
N LEU A 306 -22.72 9.23 8.23
CA LEU A 306 -22.40 10.06 7.07
C LEU A 306 -22.60 9.35 5.73
N TRP A 307 -22.62 8.01 5.72
CA TRP A 307 -22.66 7.17 4.52
C TRP A 307 -23.82 6.19 4.53
#